data_AF-A0A959W3M5-F1
#
_entry.id   AF-A0A959W3M5-F1
#
_cell.length_a   1.000
_cell.length_b   1.000
_cell.length_c   1.000
_cell.angle_alpha   90.00
_cell.angle_beta   90.00
_cell.angle_gamma   90.00
#
_symmetry.space_group_name_H-M   'P 1'
#
loop_
_entity.id
_entity.type
_entity.pdbx_description
1 polymer ?
#
loop_
_entity_poly.entity_id
_entity_poly.type
_entity_poly.pdbx_seq_one_letter_code
_entity_poly.pdbx_strand_id
1 'polypeptide(L)' 'SSYGLAGGVWSSDPERAVNVARQIDTGQVEINGAAFNPLAPFGGRKLSGHGRELGPYGIDDFLTLKAIQL' A
#
# COMPACT_ATOMS: atom_id res chain seq x y z
N SER A 1 -4.77 3.13 -15.74
CA SER A 1 -5.97 2.47 -15.18
C SER A 1 -6.68 3.44 -14.25
N SER A 2 -8.01 3.37 -14.17
CA SER A 2 -8.83 4.09 -13.17
C SER A 2 -8.75 3.47 -11.78
N TYR A 3 -8.15 2.28 -11.67
CA TYR A 3 -7.92 1.53 -10.45
C TYR A 3 -6.44 1.55 -10.03
N GLY A 4 -6.16 1.16 -8.79
CA GLY A 4 -4.83 1.14 -8.21
C GLY A 4 -4.78 0.33 -6.91
N LEU A 5 -5.17 -0.95 -6.96
CA LEU A 5 -5.11 -1.83 -5.78
C LEU A 5 -3.69 -2.37 -5.55
N ALA A 6 -3.17 -3.11 -6.53
CA ALA A 6 -1.87 -3.78 -6.48
C ALA A 6 -1.17 -3.70 -7.84
N GLY A 7 0.14 -3.93 -7.84
CA GLY A 7 0.96 -4.09 -9.03
C GLY A 7 2.17 -4.97 -8.75
N GLY A 8 2.89 -5.34 -9.80
CA GLY A 8 4.13 -6.10 -9.69
C GLY A 8 5.17 -5.60 -10.69
N VAL A 9 6.44 -5.60 -10.29
CA VAL A 9 7.57 -5.21 -11.14
C VAL A 9 8.58 -6.35 -11.17
N TRP A 10 8.97 -6.77 -12.37
CA TRP A 10 10.03 -7.76 -12.58
C TRP A 10 11.24 -7.10 -13.23
N SER A 11 12.41 -7.30 -12.62
CA SER A 11 13.68 -6.85 -13.18
C SER A 11 14.83 -7.64 -12.57
N SER A 12 15.88 -7.86 -13.36
CA SER A 12 17.17 -8.35 -12.87
C SER A 12 17.96 -7.27 -12.11
N ASP A 13 17.56 -6.00 -12.22
CA ASP A 13 18.14 -4.87 -11.49
C ASP A 13 17.15 -4.40 -10.39
N PRO A 14 17.48 -4.64 -9.10
CA PRO A 14 16.62 -4.23 -7.99
C PRO A 14 16.39 -2.72 -7.89
N GLU A 15 17.39 -1.90 -8.19
CA GLU A 15 17.26 -0.45 -8.10
C GLU A 15 16.32 0.07 -9.18
N ARG A 16 16.47 -0.45 -10.40
CA ARG A 16 15.52 -0.18 -11.48
C ARG A 16 14.11 -0.62 -11.12
N ALA A 17 13.94 -1.80 -10.53
CA ALA A 17 12.62 -2.29 -10.12
C ALA A 17 11.96 -1.35 -9.11
N VAL A 18 12.70 -0.92 -8.09
CA VAL A 18 12.22 0.04 -7.08
C VAL A 18 11.87 1.39 -7.71
N ASN A 19 12.71 1.89 -8.63
CA ASN A 19 12.47 3.16 -9.31
C ASN A 19 11.21 3.12 -10.19
N VAL A 20 10.93 1.99 -10.85
CA VAL A 20 9.65 1.78 -11.56
C VAL A 20 8.50 1.68 -10.57
N ALA A 21 8.63 0.88 -9.51
CA ALA A 21 7.58 0.70 -8.50
C ALA A 21 7.10 2.02 -7.89
N ARG A 22 8.03 2.96 -7.61
CA ARG A 22 7.72 4.32 -7.09
C ARG A 22 6.85 5.16 -8.01
N GLN A 23 6.85 4.89 -9.31
CA GLN A 23 6.06 5.63 -10.31
C GLN A 23 4.66 5.04 -10.49
N ILE A 24 4.40 3.84 -9.96
CA ILE A 24 3.10 3.18 -10.09
C ILE A 24 2.15 3.74 -9.03
N ASP A 25 1.15 4.49 -9.47
CA ASP A 25 0.10 5.02 -8.60
C ASP A 25 -0.92 3.91 -8.22
N THR A 26 -0.53 3.13 -7.20
CA THR A 26 -1.27 1.99 -6.64
C THR A 26 -1.04 1.87 -5.12
N GLY A 27 -1.82 1.02 -4.46
CA GLY A 27 -1.72 0.75 -3.02
C GLY A 27 -0.44 0.02 -2.60
N GLN A 28 -0.02 -0.95 -3.41
CA GLN A 28 1.13 -1.81 -3.13
C GLN A 28 1.77 -2.30 -4.44
N VAL A 29 3.07 -2.57 -4.38
CA VAL A 29 3.82 -3.18 -5.48
C VAL A 29 4.70 -4.31 -4.93
N GLU A 30 4.60 -5.49 -5.50
CA GLU A 30 5.58 -6.56 -5.30
C GLU A 30 6.73 -6.43 -6.30
N ILE A 31 7.94 -6.76 -5.87
CA ILE A 31 9.11 -6.82 -6.76
C ILE A 31 9.53 -8.28 -6.88
N ASN A 32 9.67 -8.78 -8.11
CA ASN A 32 10.11 -10.14 -8.42
C ASN A 32 9.35 -11.24 -7.66
N GLY A 33 8.03 -11.06 -7.46
CA GLY A 33 7.18 -12.01 -6.75
C GLY A 33 7.47 -12.11 -5.24
N ALA A 34 7.95 -11.02 -4.63
CA ALA A 34 8.13 -10.95 -3.17
C ALA A 34 6.86 -11.38 -2.42
N ALA A 35 7.04 -12.16 -1.36
CA ALA A 35 5.92 -12.68 -0.58
C ALA A 35 5.07 -11.56 0.04
N PHE A 36 3.77 -11.84 0.18
CA PHE A 36 2.84 -10.94 0.83
C PHE A 36 3.24 -10.69 2.30
N ASN A 37 3.23 -9.43 2.73
CA ASN A 37 3.56 -9.04 4.10
C ASN A 37 2.28 -8.61 4.86
N PRO A 38 1.74 -9.44 5.77
CA PRO A 38 0.51 -9.13 6.51
C PRO A 38 0.69 -8.00 7.55
N LEU A 39 1.93 -7.56 7.80
CA LEU A 39 2.21 -6.41 8.68
C LEU A 39 2.28 -5.09 7.92
N ALA A 40 2.35 -5.12 6.59
CA ALA A 40 2.30 -3.92 5.75
C ALA A 40 0.85 -3.47 5.53
N PRO A 41 0.59 -2.16 5.34
CA PRO A 41 -0.74 -1.68 5.02
C PRO A 41 -1.20 -2.18 3.64
N PHE A 42 -2.40 -2.74 3.58
CA PHE A 42 -3.06 -3.16 2.34
C PHE A 42 -4.23 -2.24 2.04
N GLY A 43 -4.41 -1.85 0.78
CA GLY A 43 -5.55 -1.04 0.37
C GLY A 43 -5.25 -0.22 -0.87
N GLY A 44 -6.27 0.05 -1.66
CA GLY A 44 -6.09 0.66 -2.97
C GLY A 44 -5.91 2.17 -2.97
N ARG A 45 -5.80 2.69 -4.19
CA ARG A 45 -5.92 4.11 -4.56
C ARG A 45 -6.97 4.22 -5.67
N LYS A 46 -7.47 5.45 -5.90
CA LYS A 46 -8.48 5.74 -6.94
C LYS A 46 -9.76 4.94 -6.71
N LEU A 47 -10.34 4.37 -7.76
CA LEU A 47 -11.54 3.55 -7.67
C LEU A 47 -11.31 2.19 -6.98
N SER A 48 -10.09 1.88 -6.54
CA SER A 48 -9.82 0.69 -5.72
C SER A 48 -10.07 0.89 -4.23
N GLY A 49 -10.60 2.05 -3.83
CA GLY A 49 -11.02 2.34 -2.47
C GLY A 49 -10.10 3.29 -1.71
N HIS A 50 -10.55 3.65 -0.51
CA HIS A 50 -9.88 4.51 0.46
C HIS A 50 -9.81 3.77 1.81
N GLY A 51 -8.79 4.05 2.62
CA GLY A 51 -8.51 3.32 3.85
C GLY A 51 -7.36 2.32 3.70
N ARG A 52 -6.92 1.75 4.83
CA ARG A 52 -5.88 0.71 4.86
C ARG A 52 -6.30 -0.37 5.83
N GLU A 53 -6.17 -1.61 5.40
CA GLU A 53 -6.32 -2.80 6.22
C GLU A 53 -4.93 -3.36 6.57
N LEU A 54 -4.90 -4.33 7.50
CA LEU A 54 -3.71 -5.02 7.97
C LEU A 54 -2.69 -4.14 8.71
N GLY A 55 -1.74 -4.79 9.38
CA GLY A 55 -0.76 -4.13 10.23
C GLY A 55 -1.40 -3.19 11.27
N PRO A 56 -0.63 -2.23 11.81
CA PRO A 56 -1.16 -1.22 12.73
C PRO A 56 -2.14 -0.26 12.06
N TYR A 57 -1.94 0.05 10.77
CA TYR A 57 -2.80 0.97 10.01
C TYR A 57 -4.24 0.48 9.88
N GLY A 58 -4.43 -0.84 9.81
CA GLY A 58 -5.75 -1.45 9.81
C GLY A 58 -6.54 -1.22 11.10
N ILE A 59 -5.87 -0.99 12.22
CA ILE A 59 -6.53 -0.71 13.51
C ILE A 59 -6.97 0.75 13.57
N ASP A 60 -6.22 1.69 12.97
CA ASP A 60 -6.52 3.12 12.99
C ASP A 60 -7.93 3.44 12.46
N ASP A 61 -8.40 2.68 11.45
CA ASP A 61 -9.76 2.81 10.89
C ASP A 61 -10.88 2.41 11.87
N PHE A 62 -10.55 1.75 12.99
CA PHE A 62 -11.47 1.37 14.08
C PHE A 62 -11.30 2.21 15.35
N LEU A 63 -10.39 3.17 15.36
CA LEU A 63 -10.15 4.05 16.50
C LEU A 63 -10.89 5.39 16.34
N THR A 64 -11.30 5.98 17.47
CA THR A 64 -11.86 7.34 17.50
C THR A 64 -10.95 8.24 18.30
N LEU A 65 -10.43 9.30 17.67
CA LEU A 65 -9.62 10.31 18.34
C LEU A 65 -10.47 11.20 19.25
N LYS A 66 -9.96 11.49 20.45
CA LYS A 66 -10.55 12.42 21.41
C LYS A 66 -9.51 13.45 21.82
N ALA A 67 -9.81 14.73 21.61
CA ALA A 67 -9.00 15.85 22.10
C ALA A 67 -9.62 16.44 23.37
N ILE A 68 -8.79 16.75 24.37
CA ILE A 68 -9.19 17.39 25.63
C ILE A 68 -8.31 18.62 25.83
N GLN A 69 -8.92 19.76 26.15
CA GLN A 69 -8.25 21.04 26.44
C GLN A 69 -8.48 21.43 27.91
N LEU A 70 -7.53 22.14 28.52
CA LEU A 70 -7.59 22.66 29.90
C LEU A 70 -7.70 24.18 29.90
#